data_AF-A0A7S1JC24-F1
#
_entry.id   AF-A0A7S1JC24-F1
#
_cell.length_a   1.000
_cell.length_b   1.000
_cell.length_c   1.000
_cell.angle_alpha   90.00
_cell.angle_beta   90.00
_cell.angle_gamma   90.00
#
_symmetry.space_group_name_H-M   'P 1'
#
loop_
_entity.id
_entity.type
_entity.pdbx_description
1 polymer ?
#
loop_
_entity_poly.entity_id
_entity_poly.type
_entity_poly.pdbx_seq_one_letter_code
_entity_poly.pdbx_strand_id
1 'polypeptide(L)'
;VSILAEGAGTPAPSYRAQFPIVVALFDGDSWDAAVQWYRPWVLQQADWTRKGPLSRRLGKDLPGWILNVTTWVNSHWQCVDIFSHAGGDPALVAERVGQVREWLGLPPGALALHWYEWDTLGYVPGSNYTQCPGPSPCGFDTHYPEYLPTRQGMAQVVRRLQGQGVRVVPYINGRLFDTVTPSWRVDQARKWAAKSSPP
;
A
#
# COMPACT_ATOMS: atom_id res chain seq x y z
N VAL A 1 -14.00 26.71 5.87
CA VAL A 1 -13.29 27.36 7.00
C VAL A 1 -12.32 26.33 7.55
N SER A 2 -11.02 26.52 7.33
CA SER A 2 -10.02 25.60 7.87
C SER A 2 -9.87 25.89 9.35
N ILE A 3 -10.35 24.97 10.18
CA ILE A 3 -10.16 25.05 11.64
C ILE A 3 -8.72 24.62 11.87
N LEU A 4 -7.92 25.49 12.47
CA LEU A 4 -6.57 25.12 12.89
C LEU A 4 -6.68 23.97 13.89
N ALA A 5 -5.76 23.01 13.79
CA ALA A 5 -5.65 21.97 14.80
C ALA A 5 -5.41 22.60 16.18
N GLU A 6 -5.96 21.99 17.23
CA GLU A 6 -5.72 22.39 18.61
C GLU A 6 -4.19 22.55 18.86
N GLY A 7 -3.78 23.72 19.34
CA GLY A 7 -2.37 24.04 19.59
C GLY A 7 -1.56 24.55 18.38
N ALA A 8 -2.17 24.77 17.21
CA ALA A 8 -1.47 25.38 16.08
C ALA A 8 -0.90 26.77 16.43
N GLY A 9 0.40 26.97 16.20
CA GLY A 9 1.09 28.22 16.54
C GLY A 9 1.51 28.34 18.01
N THR A 10 1.17 27.37 18.87
CA THR A 10 1.74 27.31 20.21
C THR A 10 3.12 26.64 20.17
N PRO A 11 4.13 27.15 20.89
CA PRO A 11 5.42 26.48 20.99
C PRO A 11 5.22 25.08 21.56
N ALA A 12 5.58 24.05 20.79
CA ALA A 12 5.62 22.70 21.31
C ALA A 12 6.63 22.64 22.49
N PRO A 13 6.39 21.83 23.53
CA PRO A 13 7.41 21.56 24.53
C PRO A 13 8.69 21.10 23.83
N SER A 14 9.84 21.51 24.37
CA SER A 14 11.16 21.29 23.76
C SER A 14 11.32 19.85 23.26
N TYR A 15 11.49 19.68 21.96
CA TYR A 15 11.80 18.37 21.38
C TYR A 15 13.29 18.09 21.55
N ARG A 16 13.61 16.96 22.20
CA ARG A 16 14.96 16.41 22.23
C ARG A 16 15.00 15.24 21.27
N ALA A 17 15.81 15.34 20.22
CA ALA A 17 16.02 14.21 19.33
C ALA A 17 16.59 13.02 20.11
N GLN A 18 16.01 11.84 19.92
CA GLN A 18 16.49 10.59 20.54
C GLN A 18 17.79 10.09 19.91
N PHE A 19 18.24 10.74 18.84
CA PHE A 19 19.42 10.38 18.07
C PHE A 19 20.26 11.64 17.76
N PRO A 20 21.57 11.49 17.56
CA PRO A 20 22.42 12.60 17.13
C PRO A 20 21.93 13.18 15.81
N ILE A 21 21.92 14.51 15.72
CA ILE A 21 21.66 15.23 14.47
C ILE A 21 23.01 15.74 13.96
N VAL A 22 23.30 15.44 12.70
CA VAL A 22 24.46 15.99 11.99
C VAL A 22 23.93 17.04 11.01
N VAL A 23 24.40 18.28 11.18
CA VAL A 23 24.17 19.37 10.22
C VAL A 23 25.51 19.67 9.57
N ALA A 24 25.55 19.62 8.24
CA ALA A 24 26.76 19.90 7.48
C ALA A 24 26.42 20.84 6.32
N LEU A 25 27.35 21.74 6.03
CA LEU A 25 27.35 22.50 4.78
C LEU A 25 28.05 21.65 3.73
N PHE A 26 27.52 21.66 2.51
CA PHE A 26 28.18 21.05 1.36
C PHE A 26 28.21 22.07 0.23
N ASP A 27 29.22 21.98 -0.63
CA ASP A 27 29.35 22.82 -1.81
C ASP A 27 28.66 22.11 -2.99
N GLY A 28 27.46 22.57 -3.31
CA GLY A 28 26.65 22.06 -4.42
C GLY A 28 25.32 22.80 -4.51
N ASP A 29 24.78 22.84 -5.72
CA ASP A 29 23.61 23.65 -6.10
C ASP A 29 22.35 22.81 -6.36
N SER A 30 22.46 21.50 -6.20
CA SER A 30 21.40 20.55 -6.56
C SER A 30 21.17 19.49 -5.49
N TRP A 31 19.94 18.97 -5.50
CA TRP A 31 19.54 17.85 -4.68
C TRP A 31 20.38 16.60 -4.99
N ASP A 32 20.76 16.40 -6.25
CA ASP A 32 21.63 15.30 -6.68
C ASP A 32 23.02 15.40 -6.05
N ALA A 33 23.63 16.60 -6.04
CA ALA A 33 24.91 16.82 -5.37
C ALA A 33 24.84 16.51 -3.87
N ALA A 34 23.76 16.93 -3.20
CA ALA A 34 23.51 16.61 -1.79
C ALA A 34 23.40 15.09 -1.57
N VAL A 35 22.68 14.37 -2.44
CA VAL A 35 22.54 12.91 -2.38
C VAL A 35 23.88 12.22 -2.59
N GLN A 36 24.69 12.65 -3.55
CA GLN A 36 26.02 12.06 -3.78
C GLN A 36 26.96 12.29 -2.60
N TRP A 37 26.85 13.43 -1.91
CA TRP A 37 27.59 13.69 -0.68
C TRP A 37 27.14 12.79 0.49
N TYR A 38 25.82 12.59 0.64
CA TYR A 38 25.24 11.76 1.70
C TYR A 38 25.41 10.24 1.47
N ARG A 39 25.45 9.81 0.20
CA ARG A 39 25.44 8.41 -0.20
C ARG A 39 26.57 7.56 0.41
N PRO A 40 27.85 7.97 0.39
CA PRO A 40 28.92 7.19 1.02
C PRO A 40 28.69 6.97 2.53
N TRP A 41 28.21 8.01 3.23
CA TRP A 41 27.92 7.91 4.65
C TRP A 41 26.80 6.91 4.93
N VAL A 42 25.67 7.00 4.22
CA VAL A 42 24.53 6.09 4.48
C VAL A 42 24.85 4.65 4.10
N LEU A 43 25.60 4.41 3.02
CA LEU A 43 26.02 3.07 2.60
C LEU A 43 27.01 2.43 3.59
N GLN A 44 27.75 3.23 4.36
CA GLN A 44 28.66 2.74 5.40
C GLN A 44 27.95 2.53 6.74
N GLN A 45 27.07 3.45 7.13
CA GLN A 45 26.53 3.53 8.48
C GLN A 45 25.17 2.85 8.67
N ALA A 46 24.36 2.75 7.61
CA ALA A 46 22.97 2.32 7.75
C ALA A 46 22.78 0.83 7.45
N ASP A 47 22.36 0.07 8.47
CA ASP A 47 22.21 -1.39 8.39
C ASP A 47 21.28 -1.87 7.28
N TRP A 48 20.24 -1.11 6.96
CA TRP A 48 19.28 -1.46 5.91
C TRP A 48 19.89 -1.42 4.49
N THR A 49 21.06 -0.80 4.32
CA THR A 49 21.80 -0.78 3.04
C THR A 49 22.74 -1.97 2.86
N ARG A 50 23.06 -2.72 3.92
CA ARG A 50 24.12 -3.76 3.95
C ARG A 50 23.92 -4.88 2.93
N LYS A 51 22.67 -5.17 2.54
CA LYS A 51 22.37 -6.20 1.52
C LYS A 51 22.74 -5.76 0.10
N GLY A 52 23.18 -4.53 -0.09
CA GLY A 52 23.54 -3.98 -1.39
C GLY A 52 22.33 -3.65 -2.28
N PRO A 53 22.59 -3.26 -3.54
CA PRO A 53 21.55 -2.80 -4.45
C PRO A 53 20.59 -3.92 -4.84
N LEU A 54 19.33 -3.56 -5.13
CA LEU A 54 18.27 -4.52 -5.49
C LEU A 54 18.65 -5.39 -6.70
N SER A 55 19.39 -4.83 -7.67
CA SER A 55 19.85 -5.55 -8.86
C SER A 55 20.72 -6.78 -8.54
N ARG A 56 21.49 -6.75 -7.44
CA ARG A 56 22.32 -7.88 -6.98
C ARG A 56 21.56 -8.88 -6.11
N ARG A 57 20.30 -8.58 -5.79
CA ARG A 57 19.45 -9.34 -4.88
C ARG A 57 18.35 -10.13 -5.61
N LEU A 58 18.20 -9.94 -6.92
CA LEU A 58 17.26 -10.69 -7.75
C LEU A 58 17.61 -12.17 -7.80
N GLY A 59 16.60 -13.03 -7.68
CA GLY A 59 16.75 -14.49 -7.64
C GLY A 59 17.29 -15.02 -6.31
N LYS A 60 17.72 -14.15 -5.38
CA LYS A 60 18.18 -14.53 -4.04
C LYS A 60 17.22 -14.06 -2.96
N ASP A 61 17.17 -12.74 -2.74
CA ASP A 61 16.29 -12.14 -1.71
C ASP A 61 14.97 -11.63 -2.32
N LEU A 62 14.98 -11.34 -3.62
CA LEU A 62 13.85 -10.78 -4.34
C LEU A 62 13.50 -11.68 -5.53
N PRO A 63 12.21 -11.88 -5.80
CA PRO A 63 11.82 -12.61 -6.99
C PRO A 63 12.26 -11.82 -8.24
N GLY A 64 12.85 -12.53 -9.21
CA GLY A 64 13.40 -11.89 -10.41
C GLY A 64 12.39 -11.08 -11.23
N TRP A 65 11.09 -11.39 -11.09
CA TRP A 65 10.04 -10.68 -11.82
C TRP A 65 9.80 -9.25 -11.33
N ILE A 66 10.22 -8.87 -10.12
CA ILE A 66 9.85 -7.57 -9.51
C ILE A 66 10.35 -6.35 -10.30
N LEU A 67 11.48 -6.47 -11.01
CA LEU A 67 12.00 -5.41 -11.87
C LEU A 67 11.55 -5.54 -13.33
N ASN A 68 10.88 -6.64 -13.69
CA ASN A 68 10.40 -6.88 -15.06
C ASN A 68 8.94 -6.43 -15.25
N VAL A 69 8.23 -6.13 -14.16
CA VAL A 69 6.89 -5.54 -14.25
C VAL A 69 7.00 -4.11 -14.75
N THR A 70 6.44 -3.84 -15.92
CA THR A 70 6.42 -2.52 -16.54
C THR A 70 5.10 -1.80 -16.31
N THR A 71 4.02 -2.55 -16.05
CA THR A 71 2.67 -2.00 -15.94
C THR A 71 1.99 -2.52 -14.67
N TRP A 72 1.43 -1.60 -13.90
CA TRP A 72 0.62 -1.89 -12.71
C TRP A 72 -0.82 -1.45 -12.94
N VAL A 73 -1.77 -2.32 -12.61
CA VAL A 73 -3.20 -2.03 -12.57
C VAL A 73 -3.67 -2.15 -11.14
N ASN A 74 -4.42 -1.16 -10.68
CA ASN A 74 -5.09 -1.14 -9.39
C ASN A 74 -6.60 -1.20 -9.59
N SER A 75 -7.28 -2.09 -8.87
CA SER A 75 -8.75 -2.08 -8.82
C SER A 75 -9.23 -1.01 -7.85
N HIS A 76 -10.16 -0.16 -8.25
CA HIS A 76 -10.96 0.73 -7.40
C HIS A 76 -10.20 1.59 -6.37
N TRP A 77 -9.01 2.06 -6.73
CA TRP A 77 -8.29 3.05 -5.91
C TRP A 77 -8.92 4.45 -5.99
N GLN A 78 -9.72 4.71 -7.03
CA GLN A 78 -10.43 5.97 -7.24
C GLN A 78 -11.93 5.70 -7.37
N CYS A 79 -12.74 6.65 -6.91
CA CYS A 79 -14.21 6.53 -6.90
C CYS A 79 -14.83 6.29 -8.29
N VAL A 80 -14.11 6.63 -9.37
CA VAL A 80 -14.53 6.40 -10.76
C VAL A 80 -13.33 5.91 -11.57
N ASP A 81 -13.23 4.60 -11.74
CA ASP A 81 -12.23 3.96 -12.60
C ASP A 81 -12.86 2.88 -13.50
N ILE A 82 -12.04 2.13 -14.21
CA ILE A 82 -12.50 1.07 -15.15
C ILE A 82 -13.19 -0.11 -14.44
N PHE A 83 -13.17 -0.15 -13.11
CA PHE A 83 -13.84 -1.13 -12.26
C PHE A 83 -15.17 -0.60 -11.69
N SER A 84 -15.42 0.73 -11.79
CA SER A 84 -16.67 1.38 -11.37
C SER A 84 -17.09 0.97 -9.95
N HIS A 85 -18.38 1.00 -9.61
CA HIS A 85 -18.88 0.62 -8.28
C HIS A 85 -18.71 -0.86 -7.91
N ALA A 86 -18.24 -1.71 -8.83
CA ALA A 86 -18.04 -3.13 -8.55
C ALA A 86 -16.74 -3.40 -7.75
N GLY A 87 -15.84 -2.42 -7.69
CA GLY A 87 -14.69 -2.50 -6.81
C GLY A 87 -13.71 -3.59 -7.20
N GLY A 88 -13.30 -4.38 -6.21
CA GLY A 88 -12.50 -5.59 -6.37
C GLY A 88 -13.26 -6.84 -6.85
N ASP A 89 -14.39 -6.71 -7.57
CA ASP A 89 -15.17 -7.86 -8.06
C ASP A 89 -14.30 -8.83 -8.89
N PRO A 90 -14.20 -10.12 -8.52
CA PRO A 90 -13.31 -11.06 -9.21
C PRO A 90 -13.59 -11.23 -10.71
N ALA A 91 -14.85 -11.23 -11.15
CA ALA A 91 -15.17 -11.44 -12.56
C ALA A 91 -14.76 -10.23 -13.40
N LEU A 92 -15.11 -9.03 -12.94
CA LEU A 92 -14.75 -7.78 -13.60
C LEU A 92 -13.25 -7.53 -13.57
N VAL A 93 -12.58 -7.83 -12.44
CA VAL A 93 -11.13 -7.73 -12.32
C VAL A 93 -10.43 -8.63 -13.33
N ALA A 94 -10.87 -9.90 -13.45
CA ALA A 94 -10.32 -10.82 -14.44
C ALA A 94 -10.50 -10.33 -15.87
N GLU A 95 -11.70 -9.81 -16.19
CA GLU A 95 -12.02 -9.28 -17.52
C GLU A 95 -11.15 -8.08 -17.86
N ARG A 96 -11.14 -7.05 -17.01
CA ARG A 96 -10.46 -5.77 -17.27
C ARG A 96 -8.94 -5.93 -17.31
N VAL A 97 -8.37 -6.72 -16.40
CA VAL A 97 -6.92 -6.99 -16.40
C VAL A 97 -6.53 -7.82 -17.63
N GLY A 98 -7.37 -8.77 -18.04
CA GLY A 98 -7.19 -9.51 -19.29
C GLY A 98 -7.19 -8.60 -20.51
N GLN A 99 -8.17 -7.68 -20.59
CA GLN A 99 -8.26 -6.68 -21.67
C GLN A 99 -7.04 -5.75 -21.70
N VAL A 100 -6.57 -5.27 -20.55
CA VAL A 100 -5.36 -4.43 -20.47
C VAL A 100 -4.13 -5.18 -20.98
N ARG A 101 -3.96 -6.45 -20.59
CA ARG A 101 -2.86 -7.30 -21.07
C ARG A 101 -2.88 -7.43 -22.58
N GLU A 102 -4.05 -7.74 -23.15
CA GLU A 102 -4.24 -7.94 -24.59
C GLU A 102 -4.04 -6.64 -25.37
N TRP A 103 -4.66 -5.56 -24.93
CA TRP A 103 -4.61 -4.27 -25.61
C TRP A 103 -3.20 -3.68 -25.66
N LEU A 104 -2.43 -3.83 -24.57
CA LEU A 104 -1.05 -3.36 -24.49
C LEU A 104 -0.04 -4.35 -25.09
N GLY A 105 -0.46 -5.57 -25.46
CA GLY A 105 0.43 -6.60 -26.03
C GLY A 105 1.59 -6.99 -25.11
N LEU A 106 1.40 -6.94 -23.78
CA LEU A 106 2.49 -7.12 -22.82
C LEU A 106 3.00 -8.56 -22.79
N PRO A 107 4.33 -8.77 -22.69
CA PRO A 107 4.87 -10.11 -22.53
C PRO A 107 4.45 -10.72 -21.17
N PRO A 108 4.39 -12.06 -21.05
CA PRO A 108 4.11 -12.71 -19.77
C PRO A 108 5.07 -12.22 -18.68
N GLY A 109 4.53 -11.84 -17.53
CA GLY A 109 5.29 -11.35 -16.38
C GLY A 109 5.50 -9.83 -16.33
N ALA A 110 5.11 -9.08 -17.37
CA ALA A 110 5.27 -7.62 -17.40
C ALA A 110 4.08 -6.83 -16.81
N LEU A 111 2.94 -7.50 -16.57
CA LEU A 111 1.75 -6.91 -15.95
C LEU A 111 1.58 -7.39 -14.51
N ALA A 112 1.33 -6.46 -13.61
CA ALA A 112 0.91 -6.74 -12.23
C ALA A 112 -0.45 -6.10 -11.90
N LEU A 113 -1.27 -6.82 -11.16
CA LEU A 113 -2.49 -6.37 -10.52
C LEU A 113 -2.21 -6.14 -9.03
N HIS A 114 -2.44 -4.93 -8.56
CA HIS A 114 -2.58 -4.59 -7.15
C HIS A 114 -4.07 -4.55 -6.81
N TRP A 115 -4.59 -5.62 -6.22
CA TRP A 115 -6.01 -5.88 -6.08
C TRP A 115 -6.52 -5.27 -4.76
N TYR A 116 -7.24 -4.16 -4.83
CA TYR A 116 -7.95 -3.56 -3.69
C TYR A 116 -9.37 -4.12 -3.59
N GLU A 117 -9.95 -4.06 -2.38
CA GLU A 117 -11.31 -4.53 -2.11
C GLU A 117 -11.52 -6.00 -2.51
N TRP A 118 -10.47 -6.80 -2.34
CA TRP A 118 -10.47 -8.24 -2.63
C TRP A 118 -11.21 -9.05 -1.55
N ASP A 119 -11.42 -8.46 -0.38
CA ASP A 119 -12.19 -9.00 0.72
C ASP A 119 -13.65 -8.51 0.72
N THR A 120 -14.38 -8.94 1.75
CA THR A 120 -15.82 -8.69 1.90
C THR A 120 -16.17 -7.55 2.84
N LEU A 121 -15.17 -6.90 3.45
CA LEU A 121 -15.36 -5.94 4.53
C LEU A 121 -15.89 -4.59 4.01
N GLY A 122 -16.67 -3.92 4.85
CA GLY A 122 -17.29 -2.62 4.52
C GLY A 122 -18.55 -2.69 3.65
N TYR A 123 -18.92 -3.84 3.08
CA TYR A 123 -20.14 -4.02 2.28
C TYR A 123 -21.30 -4.58 3.11
N VAL A 124 -22.53 -4.30 2.67
CA VAL A 124 -23.72 -4.94 3.23
C VAL A 124 -23.66 -6.46 2.94
N PRO A 125 -23.79 -7.33 3.95
CA PRO A 125 -23.77 -8.78 3.75
C PRO A 125 -24.80 -9.22 2.71
N GLY A 126 -24.40 -10.06 1.75
CA GLY A 126 -25.27 -10.55 0.69
C GLY A 126 -25.55 -9.55 -0.46
N SER A 127 -25.04 -8.32 -0.39
CA SER A 127 -25.20 -7.31 -1.47
C SER A 127 -24.40 -7.60 -2.73
N ASN A 128 -23.67 -8.71 -2.76
CA ASN A 128 -22.64 -8.98 -3.78
C ASN A 128 -21.69 -7.78 -3.97
N TYR A 129 -21.36 -7.09 -2.87
CA TYR A 129 -20.38 -6.01 -2.82
C TYR A 129 -20.75 -4.77 -3.65
N THR A 130 -22.05 -4.52 -3.83
CA THR A 130 -22.58 -3.36 -4.57
C THR A 130 -23.21 -2.30 -3.67
N GLN A 131 -23.37 -2.57 -2.37
CA GLN A 131 -24.07 -1.68 -1.44
C GLN A 131 -23.24 -1.35 -0.21
N CYS A 132 -23.24 -0.06 0.13
CA CYS A 132 -22.58 0.49 1.30
C CYS A 132 -23.56 0.80 2.43
N PRO A 133 -23.16 0.59 3.69
CA PRO A 133 -23.99 0.93 4.84
C PRO A 133 -24.14 2.45 5.04
N GLY A 134 -23.41 3.28 4.29
CA GLY A 134 -23.46 4.73 4.37
C GLY A 134 -23.03 5.43 3.07
N PRO A 135 -22.98 6.77 3.06
CA PRO A 135 -22.68 7.56 1.86
C PRO A 135 -21.19 7.54 1.43
N SER A 136 -20.30 7.00 2.25
CA SER A 136 -18.88 6.85 1.93
C SER A 136 -18.62 5.55 1.14
N PRO A 137 -17.60 5.53 0.25
CA PRO A 137 -17.18 4.30 -0.45
C PRO A 137 -16.92 3.16 0.55
N CYS A 138 -17.41 1.97 0.22
CA CYS A 138 -17.20 0.75 1.00
C CYS A 138 -15.75 0.27 0.89
N GLY A 139 -15.27 -0.43 1.91
CA GLY A 139 -14.21 -1.43 1.79
C GLY A 139 -12.78 -0.89 1.68
N PHE A 140 -12.51 0.08 0.80
CA PHE A 140 -11.17 0.64 0.68
C PHE A 140 -10.79 1.54 1.88
N ASP A 141 -9.54 1.41 2.34
CA ASP A 141 -8.99 2.18 3.47
C ASP A 141 -9.82 2.13 4.76
N THR A 142 -10.40 0.95 5.03
CA THR A 142 -11.18 0.68 6.24
C THR A 142 -10.96 -0.74 6.77
N HIS A 143 -11.35 -0.97 8.01
CA HIS A 143 -11.32 -2.26 8.70
C HIS A 143 -9.91 -2.85 8.85
N TYR A 144 -8.89 -2.02 9.03
CA TYR A 144 -7.55 -2.53 9.29
C TYR A 144 -7.40 -3.03 10.74
N PRO A 145 -6.70 -4.15 11.00
CA PRO A 145 -6.00 -5.03 10.05
C PRO A 145 -6.84 -6.23 9.57
N GLU A 146 -8.17 -6.19 9.68
CA GLU A 146 -9.04 -7.25 9.18
C GLU A 146 -9.05 -7.28 7.64
N TYR A 147 -8.93 -8.48 7.05
CA TYR A 147 -8.92 -8.67 5.59
C TYR A 147 -9.65 -9.93 5.12
N LEU A 148 -10.33 -10.63 6.03
CA LEU A 148 -10.98 -11.90 5.72
C LEU A 148 -12.45 -11.86 6.12
N PRO A 149 -13.33 -12.56 5.38
CA PRO A 149 -13.01 -13.46 4.25
C PRO A 149 -12.79 -12.74 2.90
N THR A 150 -12.14 -13.43 1.97
CA THR A 150 -12.01 -13.04 0.55
C THR A 150 -13.36 -13.03 -0.16
N ARG A 151 -13.52 -12.23 -1.22
CA ARG A 151 -14.66 -12.36 -2.15
C ARG A 151 -14.72 -13.73 -2.83
N GLN A 152 -15.93 -14.19 -3.09
CA GLN A 152 -16.17 -15.46 -3.79
C GLN A 152 -15.55 -15.44 -5.19
N GLY A 153 -14.81 -16.49 -5.56
CA GLY A 153 -14.19 -16.61 -6.88
C GLY A 153 -12.77 -16.02 -6.98
N MET A 154 -12.30 -15.28 -5.96
CA MET A 154 -10.98 -14.66 -5.97
C MET A 154 -9.86 -15.67 -6.24
N ALA A 155 -9.85 -16.80 -5.54
CA ALA A 155 -8.82 -17.83 -5.71
C ALA A 155 -8.74 -18.40 -7.14
N GLN A 156 -9.90 -18.58 -7.79
CA GLN A 156 -9.98 -19.03 -9.18
C GLN A 156 -9.42 -17.97 -10.13
N VAL A 157 -9.77 -16.70 -9.91
CA VAL A 157 -9.29 -15.57 -10.72
C VAL A 157 -7.79 -15.35 -10.55
N VAL A 158 -7.26 -15.44 -9.33
CA VAL A 158 -5.82 -15.40 -9.07
C VAL A 158 -5.10 -16.45 -9.91
N ARG A 159 -5.57 -17.71 -9.89
CA ARG A 159 -4.98 -18.79 -10.69
C ARG A 159 -5.06 -18.51 -12.19
N ARG A 160 -6.20 -18.02 -12.69
CA ARG A 160 -6.39 -17.67 -14.10
C ARG A 160 -5.40 -16.59 -14.55
N LEU A 161 -5.34 -15.47 -13.81
CA LEU A 161 -4.47 -14.34 -14.13
C LEU A 161 -2.99 -14.74 -14.05
N GLN A 162 -2.60 -15.49 -13.02
CA GLN A 162 -1.23 -16.02 -12.91
C GLN A 162 -0.89 -16.95 -14.08
N GLY A 163 -1.82 -17.79 -14.53
CA GLY A 163 -1.65 -18.62 -15.73
C GLY A 163 -1.45 -17.81 -17.02
N GLN A 164 -1.92 -16.57 -17.08
CA GLN A 164 -1.70 -15.64 -18.19
C GLN A 164 -0.41 -14.81 -18.05
N GLY A 165 0.39 -15.06 -17.00
CA GLY A 165 1.60 -14.34 -16.69
C GLY A 165 1.39 -13.04 -15.91
N VAL A 166 0.19 -12.78 -15.39
CA VAL A 166 -0.08 -11.60 -14.56
C VAL A 166 0.35 -11.86 -13.12
N ARG A 167 1.07 -10.91 -12.52
CA ARG A 167 1.38 -10.95 -11.09
C ARG A 167 0.21 -10.38 -10.31
N VAL A 168 -0.23 -11.05 -9.25
CA VAL A 168 -1.38 -10.61 -8.46
C VAL A 168 -0.92 -10.38 -7.03
N VAL A 169 -1.17 -9.18 -6.52
CA VAL A 169 -0.82 -8.74 -5.17
C VAL A 169 -2.08 -8.15 -4.55
N PRO A 170 -2.69 -8.77 -3.52
CA PRO A 170 -3.77 -8.13 -2.78
C PRO A 170 -3.21 -6.92 -2.03
N TYR A 171 -3.96 -5.82 -2.04
CA TYR A 171 -3.64 -4.68 -1.20
C TYR A 171 -3.90 -5.02 0.26
N ILE A 172 -2.88 -4.81 1.08
CA ILE A 172 -2.95 -4.89 2.54
C ILE A 172 -2.15 -3.73 3.14
N ASN A 173 -2.50 -3.37 4.36
CA ASN A 173 -1.92 -2.31 5.15
C ASN A 173 -1.67 -2.85 6.56
N GLY A 174 -0.45 -3.36 6.78
CA GLY A 174 -0.05 -3.92 8.07
C GLY A 174 0.34 -2.87 9.12
N ARG A 175 0.17 -1.57 8.83
CA ARG A 175 0.59 -0.49 9.74
C ARG A 175 -0.60 0.15 10.46
N LEU A 176 -1.76 0.21 9.81
CA LEU A 176 -2.94 0.87 10.35
C LEU A 176 -3.77 -0.10 11.20
N PHE A 177 -4.44 0.47 12.20
CA PHE A 177 -5.38 -0.24 13.05
C PHE A 177 -6.58 0.69 13.27
N ASP A 178 -7.70 0.35 12.65
CA ASP A 178 -8.87 1.19 12.63
C ASP A 178 -9.65 1.11 13.94
N THR A 179 -9.90 2.30 14.51
CA THR A 179 -10.50 2.41 15.85
C THR A 179 -11.94 1.90 15.96
N VAL A 180 -12.60 1.72 14.82
CA VAL A 180 -14.00 1.28 14.72
C VAL A 180 -14.13 -0.24 14.75
N THR A 181 -13.04 -0.98 14.56
CA THR A 181 -13.09 -2.42 14.43
C THR A 181 -13.23 -3.08 15.81
N PRO A 182 -13.84 -4.28 15.90
CA PRO A 182 -13.97 -4.99 17.17
C PRO A 182 -12.61 -5.27 17.82
N SER A 183 -11.60 -5.64 17.02
CA SER A 183 -10.27 -6.01 17.51
C SER A 183 -9.57 -4.83 18.18
N TRP A 184 -9.77 -3.59 17.72
CA TRP A 184 -9.19 -2.39 18.37
C TRP A 184 -9.54 -2.31 19.86
N ARG A 185 -10.80 -2.60 20.18
CA ARG A 185 -11.30 -2.59 21.56
C ARG A 185 -10.81 -3.80 22.34
N VAL A 186 -10.91 -4.99 21.76
CA VAL A 186 -10.53 -6.26 22.40
C VAL A 186 -9.03 -6.25 22.77
N ASP A 187 -8.18 -5.78 21.86
CA ASP A 187 -6.72 -5.76 22.04
C ASP A 187 -6.24 -4.55 22.85
N GLN A 188 -7.16 -3.66 23.26
CA GLN A 188 -6.86 -2.41 23.94
C GLN A 188 -5.83 -1.57 23.18
N ALA A 189 -5.97 -1.51 21.85
CA ALA A 189 -4.95 -1.01 20.94
C ALA A 189 -4.62 0.48 21.10
N ARG A 190 -5.53 1.25 21.73
CA ARG A 190 -5.34 2.69 22.00
C ARG A 190 -4.01 3.02 22.69
N LYS A 191 -3.51 2.15 23.56
CA LYS A 191 -2.23 2.37 24.27
C LYS A 191 -0.99 2.36 23.37
N TRP A 192 -1.11 1.81 22.16
CA TRP A 192 -0.04 1.71 21.16
C TRP A 192 -0.21 2.71 20.00
N ALA A 193 -1.27 3.53 20.02
CA ALA A 193 -1.51 4.53 19.00
C ALA A 193 -0.45 5.63 19.07
N ALA A 194 0.10 6.10 17.94
CA ALA A 194 1.22 7.04 17.92
C ALA A 194 1.04 8.34 18.75
N LYS A 195 -0.20 8.81 18.98
CA LYS A 195 -0.50 9.97 19.84
C LYS A 195 -0.50 9.65 21.34
N SER A 196 -0.56 8.37 21.69
CA SER A 196 -0.69 7.84 23.06
C SER A 196 0.46 6.92 23.45
N SER A 197 1.28 6.48 22.48
CA SER A 197 2.49 5.73 22.73
C SER A 197 3.51 6.60 23.45
N PRO A 198 4.06 6.14 24.59
CA PRO A 198 5.20 6.82 25.18
C PRO A 198 6.37 6.82 24.17
N PRO A 199 7.21 7.87 24.18
CA PRO A 199 8.37 7.97 23.30
C PRO A 199 9.40 6.86 23.55
#